data_AF-A0A843HBJ6-F1
#
_entry.id   AF-A0A843HBJ6-F1
#
_cell.length_a   1.000
_cell.length_b   1.000
_cell.length_c   1.000
_cell.angle_alpha   90.00
_cell.angle_beta   90.00
_cell.angle_gamma   90.00
#
_symmetry.space_group_name_H-M   'P 1'
#
loop_
_entity.id
_entity.type
_entity.pdbx_description
1 polymer ?
#
loop_
_entity_poly.entity_id
_entity_poly.type
_entity_poly.pdbx_seq_one_letter_code
_entity_poly.pdbx_strand_id
1 'polypeptide(L)'
;SDLRMLVIPASKETYLKALDEGLIKIFVEAGALVSAPCCGPCLGGHTGLIGPDEVSLSTSNRNFKGRQGSPKGKVYLSSAKVAAQSAIEGRIAVPKEE
;
A
#
# COMPACT_ATOMS: atom_id res chain seq x y z
N SER A 1 -13.70 -2.73 9.21
CA SER A 1 -12.23 -2.82 9.30
C SER A 1 -11.70 -1.42 9.14
N ASP A 2 -10.88 -0.93 10.07
CA ASP A 2 -10.33 0.44 10.03
C ASP A 2 -9.05 0.52 9.18
N LEU A 3 -8.86 -0.43 8.24
CA LEU A 3 -7.69 -0.54 7.38
C LEU A 3 -8.00 0.02 5.98
N ARG A 4 -7.06 0.81 5.44
CA ARG A 4 -7.09 1.29 4.06
C ARG A 4 -5.96 0.64 3.25
N MET A 5 -6.31 0.00 2.14
CA MET A 5 -5.35 -0.57 1.20
C MET A 5 -5.14 0.39 0.03
N LEU A 6 -3.87 0.67 -0.29
CA LEU A 6 -3.48 1.52 -1.41
C LEU A 6 -2.74 0.68 -2.45
N VAL A 7 -3.16 0.75 -3.70
CA VAL A 7 -2.47 0.08 -4.82
C VAL A 7 -2.05 1.16 -5.82
N ILE A 8 -0.74 1.33 -5.96
CA ILE A 8 -0.14 2.37 -6.81
C ILE A 8 0.85 1.69 -7.76
N PRO A 9 0.48 1.47 -9.03
CA PRO A 9 1.39 0.89 -10.01
C PRO A 9 2.63 1.76 -10.22
N ALA A 10 3.79 1.12 -10.44
CA ALA A 10 5.08 1.80 -10.52
C ALA A 10 5.21 2.73 -11.74
N SER A 11 4.50 2.45 -12.82
CA SER A 11 4.54 3.23 -14.06
C SER A 11 3.21 3.15 -14.80
N LYS A 12 3.03 4.02 -15.80
CA LYS A 12 1.91 3.95 -16.75
C LYS A 12 1.85 2.61 -17.47
N GLU A 13 3.00 2.08 -17.88
CA GLU A 13 3.07 0.80 -18.59
C GLU A 13 2.58 -0.36 -17.69
N THR A 14 3.04 -0.42 -16.44
CA THR A 14 2.58 -1.42 -15.47
C THR A 14 1.09 -1.26 -15.17
N TYR A 15 0.60 -0.02 -15.06
CA TYR A 15 -0.82 0.24 -14.86
C TYR A 15 -1.66 -0.34 -16.00
N LEU A 16 -1.28 -0.07 -17.26
CA LEU A 16 -2.00 -0.56 -18.43
C LEU A 16 -1.98 -2.10 -18.50
N LYS A 17 -0.83 -2.73 -18.27
CA LYS A 17 -0.75 -4.21 -18.21
C LYS A 17 -1.67 -4.79 -17.14
N ALA A 18 -1.64 -4.24 -15.92
CA ALA A 18 -2.51 -4.69 -14.84
C ALA A 18 -4.00 -4.43 -15.12
N LEU A 19 -4.32 -3.39 -15.91
CA LEU A 19 -5.68 -3.11 -16.35
C LEU A 19 -6.15 -4.15 -17.37
N ASP A 20 -5.32 -4.44 -18.37
CA ASP A 20 -5.61 -5.41 -19.43
C ASP A 20 -5.73 -6.84 -18.87
N GLU A 21 -4.91 -7.20 -17.87
CA GLU A 21 -4.99 -8.46 -17.13
C GLU A 21 -6.18 -8.52 -16.13
N GLY A 22 -6.93 -7.42 -15.95
CA GLY A 22 -8.07 -7.35 -15.04
C GLY A 22 -7.70 -7.25 -13.55
N LEU A 23 -6.41 -7.17 -13.21
CA LEU A 23 -5.93 -7.06 -11.82
C LEU A 23 -6.45 -5.79 -11.12
N ILE A 24 -6.53 -4.68 -11.85
CA ILE A 24 -7.05 -3.41 -11.32
C ILE A 24 -8.49 -3.58 -10.82
N LYS A 25 -9.32 -4.30 -11.58
CA LYS A 25 -10.72 -4.58 -11.21
C LYS A 25 -10.78 -5.39 -9.91
N ILE A 26 -9.95 -6.43 -9.77
CA ILE A 26 -9.88 -7.26 -8.56
C ILE A 26 -9.56 -6.40 -7.33
N PHE A 27 -8.57 -5.50 -7.42
CA PHE A 27 -8.22 -4.64 -6.29
C PHE A 27 -9.33 -3.66 -5.92
N VAL A 28 -9.99 -3.05 -6.90
CA VAL A 28 -11.11 -2.12 -6.66
C VAL A 28 -12.30 -2.86 -6.03
N GLU A 29 -12.65 -4.05 -6.54
CA GLU A 29 -13.73 -4.88 -5.99
C GLU A 29 -13.42 -5.36 -4.57
N ALA A 30 -12.13 -5.57 -4.24
CA ALA A 30 -11.67 -5.85 -2.87
C ALA A 30 -11.69 -4.62 -1.94
N GLY A 31 -12.07 -3.45 -2.44
CA GLY A 31 -12.14 -2.20 -1.66
C GLY A 31 -10.81 -1.45 -1.53
N ALA A 32 -9.79 -1.83 -2.31
CA ALA A 32 -8.54 -1.08 -2.35
C ALA A 32 -8.69 0.22 -3.15
N LEU A 33 -7.99 1.26 -2.71
CA LEU A 33 -7.88 2.52 -3.45
C LEU A 33 -6.75 2.39 -4.47
N VAL A 34 -7.11 2.30 -5.74
CA VAL A 34 -6.16 2.30 -6.86
C VAL A 34 -5.93 3.74 -7.31
N SER A 35 -4.66 4.16 -7.39
CA SER A 35 -4.25 5.50 -7.83
C SER A 35 -3.51 5.46 -9.15
N ALA A 36 -3.47 6.62 -9.84
CA ALA A 36 -2.57 6.84 -10.95
C ALA A 36 -1.11 6.58 -10.53
N PRO A 37 -0.23 6.15 -11.46
CA PRO A 37 1.17 5.88 -11.17
C PRO A 37 1.88 7.10 -10.58
N CYS A 38 2.36 6.95 -9.35
CA CYS A 38 3.12 7.98 -8.65
C CYS A 38 3.96 7.33 -7.53
N CYS A 39 4.81 8.12 -6.88
CA CYS A 39 5.58 7.65 -5.73
C CYS A 39 4.73 7.48 -4.45
N GLY A 40 3.42 7.68 -4.49
CA GLY A 40 2.50 7.57 -3.35
C GLY A 40 2.87 8.53 -2.21
N PRO A 41 2.67 8.15 -0.93
CA PRO A 41 2.98 8.99 0.23
C PRO A 41 4.49 9.05 0.52
N CYS A 42 5.35 8.54 -0.36
CA CYS A 42 6.78 8.34 -0.07
C CYS A 42 7.54 9.64 0.26
N LEU A 43 7.03 10.82 -0.09
CA LEU A 43 7.60 12.11 0.33
C LEU A 43 6.59 12.97 1.09
N GLY A 44 5.57 12.35 1.70
CA GLY A 44 4.48 13.07 2.37
C GLY A 44 3.61 13.93 1.43
N GLY A 45 3.72 13.73 0.12
CA GLY A 45 3.14 14.63 -0.90
C GLY A 45 1.93 14.06 -1.66
N HIS A 46 1.33 12.96 -1.20
CA HIS A 46 0.22 12.33 -1.94
C HIS A 46 -0.73 11.54 -1.03
N THR A 47 -1.70 10.89 -1.67
CA THR A 47 -2.75 10.07 -1.09
C THR A 47 -2.18 8.98 -0.20
N GLY A 48 -2.79 8.78 0.97
CA GLY A 48 -2.36 7.75 1.90
C GLY A 48 -1.43 8.19 3.02
N LEU A 49 -1.25 9.51 3.20
CA LEU A 49 -0.56 10.08 4.35
C LEU A 49 -1.04 9.47 5.67
N ILE A 50 -0.11 9.06 6.53
CA ILE A 50 -0.46 8.54 7.87
C ILE A 50 -0.49 9.64 8.92
N GLY A 51 -1.52 9.59 9.76
CA GLY A 51 -1.70 10.44 10.93
C GLY A 51 -0.79 10.06 12.10
N PRO A 52 -0.82 10.84 13.20
CA PRO A 52 -0.25 10.41 14.48
C PRO A 52 -0.84 9.06 14.91
N ASP A 53 -0.01 8.18 15.46
CA ASP A 53 -0.40 6.87 16.00
C ASP A 53 -0.96 5.85 14.97
N GLU A 54 -1.07 6.21 13.70
CA GLU A 54 -1.36 5.27 12.61
C GLU A 54 -0.15 4.40 12.27
N VAL A 55 -0.43 3.18 11.80
CA VAL A 55 0.56 2.20 11.35
C VAL A 55 0.38 1.94 9.86
N SER A 56 1.46 2.10 9.08
CA SER A 56 1.54 1.74 7.67
C SER A 56 2.43 0.50 7.49
N LEU A 57 1.94 -0.46 6.72
CA LEU A 57 2.73 -1.55 6.16
C LEU A 57 2.95 -1.26 4.68
N SER A 58 4.20 -1.11 4.26
CA SER A 58 4.54 -0.54 2.95
C SER A 58 5.51 -1.42 2.19
N THR A 59 5.29 -1.54 0.88
CA THR A 59 6.21 -2.15 -0.09
C THR A 59 7.27 -1.18 -0.62
N SER A 60 7.37 0.02 -0.02
CA SER A 60 8.45 0.98 -0.30
C SER A 60 9.81 0.48 0.22
N ASN A 61 10.87 1.24 -0.04
CA ASN A 61 12.22 0.95 0.42
C ASN A 61 12.67 1.81 1.61
N ARG A 62 11.82 2.70 2.13
CA ARG A 62 12.17 3.68 3.17
C ARG A 62 11.07 3.80 4.22
N ASN A 63 11.47 3.80 5.50
CA ASN A 63 10.57 3.87 6.66
C ASN A 63 11.02 4.85 7.76
N PHE A 64 11.87 5.82 7.43
CA PHE A 64 12.30 6.80 8.43
C PHE A 64 11.13 7.65 8.96
N LYS A 65 11.29 8.21 10.16
CA LYS A 65 10.23 8.99 10.83
C LYS A 65 9.74 10.14 9.94
N GLY A 66 8.43 10.26 9.78
CA GLY A 66 7.79 11.28 8.95
C GLY A 66 7.83 11.00 7.45
N ARG A 67 8.33 9.84 7.00
CA ARG A 67 8.44 9.51 5.56
C ARG A 67 7.10 9.54 4.84
N GLN A 68 6.07 8.97 5.46
CA GLN A 68 4.72 8.82 4.89
C GLN A 68 3.69 9.73 5.54
N GLY A 69 4.12 10.80 6.23
CA GLY A 69 3.22 11.73 6.91
C GLY A 69 3.72 12.11 8.29
N SER A 70 2.91 11.87 9.32
CA SER A 70 3.23 12.27 10.70
C SER A 70 4.54 11.63 11.19
N PRO A 71 5.44 12.39 11.82
CA PRO A 71 6.59 11.83 12.55
C PRO A 71 6.23 10.90 13.71
N LYS A 72 4.97 10.96 14.18
CA LYS A 72 4.41 10.07 15.21
C LYS A 72 3.77 8.80 14.63
N GLY A 73 3.62 8.70 13.32
CA GLY A 73 3.18 7.47 12.64
C GLY A 73 4.30 6.44 12.54
N LYS A 74 3.94 5.16 12.38
CA LYS A 74 4.89 4.05 12.24
C LYS A 74 4.81 3.45 10.84
N VAL A 75 5.97 3.18 10.24
CA VAL A 75 6.07 2.55 8.91
C VAL A 75 6.89 1.27 9.01
N TYR A 76 6.32 0.16 8.56
CA TYR A 76 6.97 -1.14 8.45
C TYR A 76 7.15 -1.50 6.98
N LEU A 77 8.29 -2.06 6.62
CA LEU A 77 8.57 -2.50 5.26
C LEU A 77 8.25 -3.97 5.10
N SER A 78 7.68 -4.35 3.97
CA SER A 78 7.38 -5.75 3.66
C SER A 78 7.43 -6.04 2.16
N SER A 79 7.41 -7.32 1.81
CA SER A 79 7.12 -7.74 0.43
C SER A 79 5.65 -7.52 0.08
N ALA A 80 5.34 -7.55 -1.21
CA ALA A 80 3.96 -7.48 -1.70
C ALA A 80 3.09 -8.65 -1.19
N LYS A 81 3.66 -9.85 -1.09
CA LYS A 81 2.96 -11.05 -0.58
C LYS A 81 2.51 -10.88 0.88
N VAL A 82 3.42 -10.37 1.73
CA VAL A 82 3.12 -10.08 3.15
C VAL A 82 2.09 -8.95 3.27
N ALA A 83 2.22 -7.88 2.46
CA ALA A 83 1.26 -6.78 2.48
C ALA A 83 -0.15 -7.22 2.08
N ALA A 84 -0.27 -8.05 1.04
CA ALA A 84 -1.55 -8.60 0.59
C ALA A 84 -2.19 -9.49 1.66
N GLN A 85 -1.44 -10.42 2.25
CA GLN A 85 -1.96 -11.26 3.34
C GLN A 85 -2.40 -10.42 4.56
N SER A 86 -1.59 -9.42 4.92
CA SER A 86 -1.88 -8.54 6.06
C SER A 86 -3.13 -7.69 5.83
N ALA A 87 -3.38 -7.27 4.59
CA ALA A 87 -4.59 -6.54 4.22
C ALA A 87 -5.86 -7.39 4.38
N ILE A 88 -5.75 -8.70 4.13
CA ILE A 88 -6.86 -9.67 4.35
C ILE A 88 -7.08 -9.90 5.85
N GLU A 89 -6.02 -10.07 6.63
CA GLU A 89 -6.14 -10.37 8.07
C GLU A 89 -6.38 -9.16 8.97
N GLY A 90 -6.18 -7.94 8.46
CA GLY A 90 -6.31 -6.70 9.24
C GLY A 90 -5.18 -6.48 10.26
N ARG A 91 -4.09 -7.25 10.17
CA ARG A 91 -2.89 -7.16 11.02
C ARG A 91 -1.68 -7.67 10.25
N ILE A 92 -0.47 -7.34 10.69
CA ILE A 92 0.77 -7.86 10.08
C ILE A 92 0.78 -9.39 10.25
N ALA A 93 0.71 -10.10 9.12
CA ALA A 93 0.56 -11.54 9.05
C ALA A 93 1.59 -12.17 8.10
N VAL A 94 1.96 -13.41 8.39
CA VAL A 94 2.83 -14.21 7.52
C VAL A 94 1.97 -14.84 6.41
N PRO A 95 2.40 -14.80 5.14
CA PRO A 95 1.70 -15.51 4.07
C PRO A 95 1.59 -16.99 4.39
N LYS A 96 0.41 -17.56 4.15
CA LYS A 96 0.26 -19.02 4.19
C LYS A 96 1.11 -19.63 3.08
N GLU A 97 1.83 -20.70 3.39
CA GLU A 97 2.50 -21.51 2.38
C GLU A 97 1.43 -22.23 1.53
N GLU A 98 1.71 -22.35 0.24
CA GLU A 98 0.87 -23.08 -0.73
C GLU A 98 1.23 -24.55 -0.76
#